data_AF-A0A946V837-F1
#
_entry.id   AF-A0A946V837-F1
#
_cell.length_a   1.000
_cell.length_b   1.000
_cell.length_c   1.000
_cell.angle_alpha   90.00
_cell.angle_beta   90.00
_cell.angle_gamma   90.00
#
_symmetry.space_group_name_H-M   'P 1'
#
loop_
_entity.id
_entity.type
_entity.pdbx_description
1 polymer ?
#
loop_
_entity_poly.entity_id
_entity_poly.type
_entity_poly.pdbx_seq_one_letter_code
_entity_poly.pdbx_strand_id
1 'polypeptide(L)'
;AFLGLTLPFYYGCPNATDYFPADSFIPIDIRNPEKARRMMSDAIAGDEYTRRLPAITEARRRVLHDYNLFAVLAREISQRHPQAHTATTATAILSRHALRKQNLATGLQDVYGKARARLVHLVRRE
;
A
#
# COMPACT_ATOMS: atom_id res chain seq x y z
N ALA A 1 4.12 12.73 -4.09
CA ALA A 1 5.37 13.31 -3.54
C ALA A 1 6.13 12.28 -2.69
N PHE A 2 5.69 11.96 -1.46
CA PHE A 2 6.44 11.06 -0.55
C PHE A 2 6.83 9.68 -1.12
N LEU A 3 5.95 9.05 -1.93
CA LEU A 3 6.28 7.77 -2.57
C LEU A 3 7.54 7.83 -3.46
N GLY A 4 7.76 8.98 -4.10
CA GLY A 4 8.94 9.26 -4.92
C GLY A 4 10.10 9.91 -4.15
N LEU A 5 10.06 9.89 -2.80
CA LEU A 5 11.08 10.50 -1.93
C LEU A 5 11.36 11.98 -2.27
N THR A 6 10.32 12.75 -2.59
CA THR A 6 10.48 14.19 -2.88
C THR A 6 10.06 15.05 -1.68
N LEU A 7 10.66 16.24 -1.56
CA LEU A 7 10.22 17.28 -0.63
C LEU A 7 9.00 18.03 -1.23
N PRO A 8 7.78 17.87 -0.70
CA PRO A 8 6.61 18.56 -1.21
C PRO A 8 6.53 20.00 -0.69
N PHE A 9 6.18 20.93 -1.58
CA PHE A 9 5.59 22.22 -1.19
C PHE A 9 4.06 22.03 -1.12
N TYR A 10 3.48 22.09 0.08
CA TYR A 10 2.11 21.64 0.33
C TYR A 10 1.17 22.81 0.70
N TYR A 11 -0.03 22.80 0.15
CA TYR A 11 -1.16 23.62 0.58
C TYR A 11 -2.44 22.79 0.50
N GLY A 12 -3.27 22.84 1.53
CA GLY A 12 -4.48 22.03 1.62
C GLY A 12 -4.93 21.86 3.05
N CYS A 13 -4.67 20.69 3.62
CA CYS A 13 -5.13 20.30 4.95
C CYS A 13 -4.39 21.05 6.07
N PRO A 14 -5.06 21.87 6.90
CA PRO A 14 -4.40 22.63 7.98
C PRO A 14 -3.73 21.75 9.03
N ASN A 15 -4.20 20.53 9.21
CA ASN A 15 -3.70 19.58 10.20
C ASN A 15 -2.82 18.47 9.57
N ALA A 16 -2.19 18.73 8.43
CA ALA A 16 -1.29 17.76 7.78
C ALA A 16 -0.17 17.24 8.72
N THR A 17 0.21 18.02 9.72
CA THR A 17 1.18 17.67 10.77
C THR A 17 0.71 16.56 11.72
N ASP A 18 -0.60 16.29 11.79
CA ASP A 18 -1.15 15.18 12.58
C ASP A 18 -0.82 13.82 11.94
N TYR A 19 -0.63 13.82 10.61
CA TYR A 19 -0.40 12.62 9.80
C TYR A 19 1.08 12.46 9.43
N PHE A 20 1.77 13.56 9.12
CA PHE A 20 3.15 13.53 8.63
C PHE A 20 4.07 14.38 9.50
N PRO A 21 5.35 14.00 9.65
CA PRO A 21 6.32 14.85 10.33
C PRO A 21 6.32 16.26 9.74
N ALA A 22 6.32 17.29 10.57
CA ALA A 22 6.26 18.69 10.11
C ALA A 22 7.42 19.05 9.16
N ASP A 23 8.59 18.42 9.34
CA ASP A 23 9.74 18.64 8.47
C ASP A 23 9.67 17.91 7.12
N SER A 24 8.69 17.01 6.92
CA SER A 24 8.59 16.23 5.68
C SER A 24 8.05 17.03 4.50
N PHE A 25 7.45 18.20 4.73
CA PHE A 25 6.94 19.10 3.68
C PHE A 25 7.15 20.56 4.07
N ILE A 26 7.06 21.44 3.08
CA ILE A 26 7.11 22.89 3.28
C ILE A 26 5.71 23.45 3.02
N PRO A 27 5.01 23.98 4.04
CA PRO A 27 3.71 24.60 3.83
C PRO A 27 3.86 25.93 3.07
N ILE A 28 3.13 26.08 1.97
CA ILE A 28 3.07 27.31 1.17
C ILE A 28 1.67 27.89 1.24
N ASP A 29 1.48 29.19 1.01
CA ASP A 29 0.15 29.79 0.79
C ASP A 29 0.01 30.17 -0.68
N ILE A 30 -0.82 29.43 -1.42
CA ILE A 30 -1.03 29.68 -2.86
C ILE A 30 -1.77 30.99 -3.14
N ARG A 31 -2.43 31.58 -2.13
CA ARG A 31 -3.08 32.90 -2.25
C ARG A 31 -2.07 34.04 -2.23
N ASN A 32 -0.82 33.76 -1.87
CA ASN A 32 0.30 34.69 -1.97
C ASN A 32 1.42 34.07 -2.84
N PRO A 33 1.27 34.10 -4.17
CA PRO A 33 2.18 33.42 -5.09
C PRO A 33 3.62 33.94 -5.01
N GLU A 34 3.82 35.24 -4.77
CA GLU A 34 5.17 35.80 -4.61
C GLU A 34 5.88 35.26 -3.37
N LYS A 35 5.16 35.14 -2.24
CA LYS A 35 5.72 34.53 -1.03
C LYS A 35 6.02 33.04 -1.24
N ALA A 36 5.11 32.32 -1.87
CA ALA A 36 5.29 30.90 -2.18
C ALA A 36 6.51 30.68 -3.09
N ARG A 37 6.66 31.48 -4.15
CA ARG A 37 7.79 31.41 -5.08
C ARG A 37 9.12 31.65 -4.37
N ARG A 38 9.21 32.69 -3.52
CA ARG A 38 10.43 32.97 -2.75
C ARG A 38 10.80 31.79 -1.85
N MET A 39 9.82 31.27 -1.10
CA MET A 39 10.04 30.11 -0.23
C MET A 39 10.53 28.87 -0.99
N MET A 40 9.98 28.61 -2.19
CA MET A 40 10.45 27.52 -3.05
C MET A 40 11.89 27.74 -3.51
N SER A 41 12.22 28.96 -3.98
CA SER A 41 13.58 29.31 -4.41
C SER A 41 14.59 29.18 -3.28
N ASP A 42 14.25 29.70 -2.09
CA ASP A 42 15.12 29.65 -0.91
C ASP A 42 15.35 28.21 -0.45
N ALA A 43 14.31 27.37 -0.45
CA ALA A 43 14.43 25.97 -0.07
C ALA A 43 15.29 25.15 -1.02
N ILE A 44 15.22 25.43 -2.34
CA ILE A 44 16.07 24.80 -3.34
C ILE A 44 17.52 25.28 -3.16
N ALA A 45 17.74 26.59 -3.01
CA ALA A 45 19.07 27.17 -2.83
C ALA A 45 19.76 26.68 -1.54
N GLY A 46 18.98 26.43 -0.48
CA GLY A 46 19.47 25.92 0.80
C GLY A 46 19.58 24.39 0.90
N ASP A 47 19.34 23.64 -0.18
CA ASP A 47 19.30 22.17 -0.17
C ASP A 47 18.47 21.57 0.98
N GLU A 48 17.28 22.13 1.19
CA GLU A 48 16.37 21.71 2.26
C GLU A 48 15.97 20.24 2.14
N TYR A 49 16.04 19.68 0.94
CA TYR A 49 15.81 18.25 0.70
C TYR A 49 16.74 17.37 1.53
N THR A 50 18.05 17.60 1.47
CA THR A 50 19.04 16.78 2.19
C THR A 50 18.81 16.83 3.69
N ARG A 51 18.56 18.03 4.23
CA ARG A 51 18.26 18.23 5.65
C ARG A 51 16.99 17.49 6.10
N ARG A 52 15.97 17.44 5.25
CA ARG A 52 14.65 16.89 5.56
C ARG A 52 14.46 15.43 5.15
N LEU A 53 15.44 14.82 4.48
CA LEU A 53 15.35 13.45 3.98
C LEU A 53 14.91 12.41 5.03
N PRO A 54 15.34 12.47 6.31
CA PRO A 54 14.82 11.57 7.33
C PRO A 54 13.30 11.68 7.54
N ALA A 55 12.78 12.91 7.59
CA ALA A 55 11.35 13.18 7.75
C ALA A 55 10.55 12.74 6.52
N ILE A 56 11.08 12.96 5.31
CA ILE A 56 10.48 12.49 4.05
C ILE A 56 10.41 10.96 4.01
N THR A 57 11.46 10.29 4.47
CA THR A 57 11.54 8.83 4.53
C THR A 57 10.50 8.26 5.50
N GLU A 58 10.34 8.88 6.66
CA GLU A 58 9.30 8.50 7.62
C GLU A 58 7.90 8.76 7.05
N ALA A 59 7.67 9.89 6.38
CA ALA A 59 6.40 10.17 5.72
C ALA A 59 6.08 9.10 4.65
N ARG A 60 7.07 8.67 3.87
CA ARG A 60 6.93 7.57 2.90
C ARG A 60 6.57 6.25 3.61
N ARG A 61 7.24 5.92 4.71
CA ARG A 61 6.93 4.72 5.51
C ARG A 61 5.47 4.73 5.96
N ARG A 62 4.97 5.85 6.49
CA ARG A 62 3.57 5.99 6.91
C ARG A 62 2.58 5.77 5.78
N VAL A 63 2.84 6.34 4.59
CA VAL A 63 2.00 6.07 3.40
C VAL A 63 1.99 4.56 3.07
N LEU A 64 3.15 3.92 3.06
CA LEU A 64 3.30 2.51 2.66
C LEU A 64 2.85 1.49 3.70
N HIS A 65 2.79 1.85 4.99
CA HIS A 65 2.58 0.87 6.06
C HIS A 65 1.47 1.23 7.05
N ASP A 66 1.02 2.49 7.10
CA ASP A 66 0.07 2.93 8.12
C ASP A 66 -1.23 3.47 7.51
N TYR A 67 -1.13 4.17 6.37
CA TYR A 67 -2.24 4.94 5.77
C TYR A 67 -2.78 4.39 4.46
N ASN A 68 -2.07 3.49 3.77
CA ASN A 68 -2.66 2.86 2.59
C ASN A 68 -3.81 1.94 3.00
N LEU A 69 -4.72 1.74 2.03
CA LEU A 69 -5.93 0.97 2.24
C LEU A 69 -5.68 -0.42 2.83
N PHE A 70 -4.69 -1.16 2.33
CA PHE A 70 -4.41 -2.52 2.80
C PHE A 70 -3.91 -2.55 4.24
N ALA A 71 -3.03 -1.62 4.61
CA ALA A 71 -2.57 -1.46 5.98
C ALA A 71 -3.72 -1.15 6.95
N VAL A 72 -4.60 -0.23 6.55
CA VAL A 72 -5.78 0.13 7.34
C VAL A 72 -6.70 -1.08 7.50
N LEU A 73 -7.04 -1.77 6.40
CA LEU A 73 -7.91 -2.95 6.44
C LEU A 73 -7.31 -4.06 7.30
N ALA A 74 -6.03 -4.37 7.13
CA ALA A 74 -5.36 -5.40 7.92
C ALA A 74 -5.38 -5.07 9.41
N ARG A 75 -5.13 -3.80 9.78
CA ARG A 75 -5.21 -3.31 11.15
C ARG A 75 -6.63 -3.45 11.72
N GLU A 76 -7.63 -2.94 11.02
CA GLU A 76 -9.03 -2.98 11.48
C GLU A 76 -9.55 -4.42 11.62
N ILE A 77 -9.25 -5.28 10.65
CA ILE A 77 -9.63 -6.70 10.68
C ILE A 77 -8.98 -7.39 11.88
N SER A 78 -7.67 -7.21 12.08
CA SER A 78 -6.93 -7.85 13.17
C SER A 78 -7.40 -7.39 14.55
N GLN A 79 -7.75 -6.10 14.69
CA GLN A 79 -8.26 -5.54 15.94
C GLN A 79 -9.66 -6.04 16.30
N ARG A 80 -10.53 -6.24 15.31
CA ARG A 80 -11.93 -6.64 15.52
C ARG A 80 -12.12 -8.16 15.50
N HIS A 81 -11.18 -8.88 14.91
CA HIS A 81 -11.15 -10.34 14.83
C HIS A 81 -9.79 -10.84 15.34
N PRO A 82 -9.53 -10.75 16.65
CA PRO A 82 -8.33 -11.35 17.22
C PRO A 82 -8.30 -12.81 16.79
N GLN A 83 -7.23 -13.22 16.12
CA GLN A 83 -7.11 -14.58 15.64
C GLN A 83 -7.26 -15.51 16.85
N ALA A 84 -8.32 -16.31 16.86
CA ALA A 84 -8.32 -17.51 17.68
C ALA A 84 -7.08 -18.28 17.21
N HIS A 85 -6.07 -18.40 18.09
CA HIS A 85 -4.92 -19.26 17.85
C HIS A 85 -5.40 -20.71 17.86
N THR A 86 -6.17 -21.12 16.86
CA THR A 86 -6.33 -22.53 16.53
C THR A 86 -4.97 -22.99 16.07
N ALA A 87 -4.35 -23.84 16.89
CA ALA A 87 -3.08 -24.48 16.63
C ALA A 87 -2.96 -24.81 15.15
N THR A 88 -2.09 -24.08 14.45
CA THR A 88 -1.90 -24.26 13.02
C THR A 88 -1.13 -25.56 12.86
N THR A 89 -1.83 -26.66 12.58
CA THR A 89 -1.20 -27.85 12.01
C THR A 89 -0.42 -27.35 10.81
N ALA A 90 0.91 -27.50 10.82
CA ALA A 90 1.81 -26.92 9.82
C ALA A 90 1.32 -27.25 8.40
N THR A 91 0.57 -26.34 7.80
CA THR A 91 -0.06 -26.54 6.51
C THR A 91 0.87 -25.89 5.50
N ALA A 92 1.58 -26.73 4.74
CA ALA A 92 2.43 -26.22 3.67
C ALA A 92 1.56 -25.71 2.53
N ILE A 93 1.73 -24.44 2.14
CA ILE A 93 1.13 -23.91 0.92
C ILE A 93 1.91 -24.49 -0.26
N LEU A 94 1.30 -25.42 -0.99
CA LEU A 94 1.91 -26.07 -2.16
C LEU A 94 1.54 -25.36 -3.46
N SER A 95 2.48 -25.31 -4.41
CA SER A 95 2.16 -24.90 -5.77
C SER A 95 1.20 -25.91 -6.42
N ARG A 96 0.38 -25.47 -7.39
CA ARG A 96 -0.58 -26.34 -8.09
C ARG A 96 0.11 -27.57 -8.71
N HIS A 97 1.33 -27.43 -9.23
CA HIS A 97 2.09 -28.55 -9.78
C HIS A 97 2.56 -29.53 -8.69
N ALA A 98 3.08 -29.01 -7.58
CA ALA A 98 3.50 -29.85 -6.45
C ALA A 98 2.31 -30.63 -5.86
N LEU A 99 1.15 -29.99 -5.73
CA LEU A 99 -0.07 -30.62 -5.22
C LEU A 99 -0.55 -31.78 -6.11
N ARG A 100 -0.53 -31.61 -7.44
CA ARG A 100 -0.89 -32.68 -8.39
C ARG A 100 0.11 -33.83 -8.40
N LYS A 101 1.40 -33.55 -8.18
CA LYS A 101 2.44 -34.58 -8.07
C LYS A 101 2.30 -35.37 -6.76
N GLN A 102 1.89 -34.72 -5.69
CA GLN A 102 1.68 -35.36 -4.39
C GLN A 102 0.38 -36.18 -4.35
N ASN A 103 -0.67 -35.72 -5.05
CA ASN A 103 -1.95 -36.42 -5.09
C ASN A 103 -2.60 -36.38 -6.49
N LEU A 104 -2.68 -37.55 -7.14
CA LEU A 104 -3.29 -37.73 -8.45
C LEU A 104 -4.80 -37.42 -8.47
N ALA A 105 -5.51 -37.67 -7.36
CA ALA A 105 -6.93 -37.37 -7.25
C ALA A 105 -7.19 -35.86 -7.38
N THR A 106 -6.30 -35.03 -6.80
CA THR A 106 -6.36 -33.57 -6.95
C THR A 106 -6.11 -33.14 -8.40
N GLY A 107 -5.28 -33.88 -9.14
CA GLY A 107 -5.09 -33.70 -10.58
C GLY A 107 -6.37 -33.95 -11.37
N LEU A 108 -7.05 -35.07 -11.12
CA LEU A 108 -8.29 -35.44 -11.80
C LEU A 108 -9.44 -34.46 -11.47
N GLN A 109 -9.57 -34.05 -10.21
CA GLN A 109 -10.56 -33.05 -9.78
C GLN A 109 -10.38 -31.71 -10.49
N ASP A 110 -9.14 -31.24 -10.67
CA ASP A 110 -8.87 -29.97 -11.35
C ASP A 110 -9.17 -30.03 -12.86
N VAL A 111 -8.89 -31.17 -13.50
CA VAL A 111 -9.27 -31.40 -14.91
C VAL A 111 -10.79 -31.41 -15.07
N TYR A 112 -11.49 -32.14 -14.21
CA TYR A 112 -12.95 -32.18 -14.19
C TYR A 112 -13.56 -30.79 -13.98
N GLY A 113 -13.08 -30.03 -13.00
CA GLY A 113 -13.55 -28.67 -12.72
C GLY A 113 -13.44 -27.74 -13.93
N LYS A 114 -12.33 -27.83 -14.68
CA LYS A 114 -12.13 -27.05 -15.92
C LYS A 114 -13.04 -27.49 -17.04
N ALA A 115 -13.23 -28.79 -17.24
CA ALA A 115 -14.14 -29.32 -18.24
C ALA A 115 -15.58 -28.87 -17.98
N ARG A 116 -16.04 -28.97 -16.72
CA ARG A 116 -17.35 -28.48 -16.29
C ARG A 116 -17.50 -26.97 -16.49
N ALA A 117 -16.52 -26.17 -16.10
CA ALA A 117 -16.57 -24.72 -16.28
C ALA A 117 -16.69 -24.32 -17.76
N ARG A 118 -15.95 -25.00 -18.65
CA ARG A 118 -16.07 -24.81 -20.11
C ARG A 118 -17.45 -25.19 -20.64
N LEU A 119 -18.00 -26.32 -20.20
CA LEU A 119 -19.35 -26.76 -20.57
C LEU A 119 -20.42 -25.76 -20.13
N VAL A 120 -20.38 -25.31 -18.87
CA VAL A 120 -21.34 -24.32 -18.35
C VAL A 120 -21.22 -23.00 -19.11
N HIS A 121 -20.00 -22.57 -19.44
CA HIS A 121 -19.81 -21.37 -20.25
C HIS A 121 -20.31 -21.55 -21.68
N LEU A 122 -20.19 -22.73 -22.27
CA LEU A 122 -20.70 -23.02 -23.62
C LEU A 122 -22.24 -22.99 -23.65
N VAL A 123 -22.87 -23.60 -22.64
CA VAL A 123 -24.33 -23.69 -22.51
C VAL A 123 -24.97 -22.35 -22.17
N ARG A 124 -24.29 -21.46 -21.45
CA ARG A 124 -24.77 -20.10 -21.12
C ARG A 124 -24.51 -19.06 -22.23
N ARG A 125 -23.91 -19.47 -23.35
CA ARG A 125 -23.57 -18.58 -24.47
C ARG A 125 -24.60 -18.64 -25.61
N GLU A 126 -25.60 -19.51 -25.50
CA GLU A 126 -26.83 -19.53 -26.31
C GLU A 126 -27.99 -18.93 -25.50
#